data_AF-A0A918WYR0-F1
#
_entry.id   AF-A0A918WYR0-F1
#
_cell.length_a   1.000
_cell.length_b   1.000
_cell.length_c   1.000
_cell.angle_alpha   90.00
_cell.angle_beta   90.00
_cell.angle_gamma   90.00
#
_symmetry.space_group_name_H-M   'P 1'
#
loop_
_entity.id
_entity.type
_entity.pdbx_description
1 polymer ?
#
loop_
_entity_poly.entity_id
_entity_poly.type
_entity_poly.pdbx_seq_one_letter_code
_entity_poly.pdbx_strand_id
1 'polypeptide(L)'
;MHMTTQTHEKRTPYGYEDLGRLMGLMTGAEKHGPAATSTLDALWVLYDRVLRVTPETAGDRGRDRFLLSKGHGPMAYYAVLAAKGFFGEEVLPGFGSYDSPLGHHPDRLLVPGAEIGSGSLGHGLPLAVGTALGLRAQGLRDPAVWVLLGDAELDEGSNHEALAFAGPAGLDRLHAIVVDNASATHGWPGGIASRFEAAGWSAATVDGRDHEALYAAFTAPHPGRPHVVVARVEPKK
;
A
#
# COMPACT_ATOMS: atom_id res chain seq x y z
N MET A 1 -6.74 -42.04 -1.35
CA MET A 1 -7.75 -41.01 -1.08
C MET A 1 -7.09 -39.93 -0.24
N HIS A 2 -6.66 -38.83 -0.86
CA HIS A 2 -6.25 -37.64 -0.12
C HIS A 2 -7.40 -36.64 -0.26
N MET A 3 -8.04 -36.32 0.87
CA MET A 3 -9.10 -35.32 0.94
C MET A 3 -8.50 -33.95 0.63
N THR A 4 -8.95 -33.35 -0.46
CA THR A 4 -8.73 -31.94 -0.76
C THR A 4 -9.61 -31.12 0.18
N THR A 5 -9.03 -30.58 1.26
CA THR A 5 -9.66 -29.51 2.04
C THR A 5 -9.71 -28.26 1.17
N GLN A 6 -10.87 -27.98 0.59
CA GLN A 6 -11.19 -26.67 0.04
C GLN A 6 -11.21 -25.68 1.22
N THR A 7 -10.21 -24.82 1.29
CA THR A 7 -10.27 -23.62 2.12
C THR A 7 -11.32 -22.71 1.53
N HIS A 8 -12.53 -22.74 2.09
CA HIS A 8 -13.52 -21.71 1.85
C HIS A 8 -12.99 -20.41 2.47
N GLU A 9 -12.32 -19.58 1.67
CA GLU A 9 -12.13 -18.17 2.02
C GLU A 9 -13.52 -17.57 2.24
N LYS A 10 -13.82 -17.18 3.48
CA LYS A 10 -15.00 -16.36 3.76
C LYS A 10 -14.76 -15.01 3.11
N ARG A 11 -15.23 -14.84 1.87
CA ARG A 11 -15.34 -13.51 1.27
C ARG A 11 -16.16 -12.65 2.21
N THR A 12 -15.60 -11.51 2.62
CA THR A 12 -16.34 -10.51 3.38
C THR A 12 -17.52 -10.00 2.53
N PRO A 13 -18.61 -9.55 3.16
CA PRO A 13 -19.80 -9.11 2.43
C PRO A 13 -19.60 -7.78 1.69
N TYR A 14 -18.45 -7.11 1.89
CA TYR A 14 -18.21 -5.75 1.41
C TYR A 14 -17.61 -5.73 0.00
N GLY A 15 -18.19 -4.90 -0.85
CA GLY A 15 -17.65 -4.50 -2.15
C GLY A 15 -16.93 -3.14 -2.10
N TYR A 16 -16.45 -2.68 -3.25
CA TYR A 16 -15.83 -1.36 -3.38
C TYR A 16 -16.83 -0.23 -3.07
N GLU A 17 -18.09 -0.44 -3.46
CA GLU A 17 -19.21 0.46 -3.26
C GLU A 17 -19.50 0.75 -1.77
N ASP A 18 -19.11 -0.16 -0.86
CA ASP A 18 -19.29 0.01 0.57
C ASP A 18 -18.23 0.94 1.19
N LEU A 19 -17.09 1.13 0.53
CA LEU A 19 -15.96 1.86 1.11
C LEU A 19 -16.30 3.32 1.40
N GLY A 20 -17.15 3.95 0.58
CA GLY A 20 -17.62 5.31 0.84
C GLY A 20 -18.41 5.42 2.14
N ARG A 21 -19.27 4.43 2.43
CA ARG A 21 -20.03 4.34 3.68
C ARG A 21 -19.09 4.08 4.86
N LEU A 22 -18.17 3.12 4.74
CA LEU A 22 -17.20 2.78 5.78
C LEU A 22 -16.30 3.98 6.13
N MET A 23 -15.82 4.70 5.12
CA MET A 23 -15.08 5.95 5.33
C MET A 23 -15.92 7.00 6.04
N GLY A 24 -17.21 7.09 5.72
CA GLY A 24 -18.16 8.01 6.36
C GLY A 24 -18.43 7.73 7.84
N LEU A 25 -18.11 6.54 8.36
CA LEU A 25 -18.22 6.22 9.79
C LEU A 25 -17.13 6.91 10.62
N MET A 26 -15.98 7.21 10.03
CA MET A 26 -14.89 7.91 10.71
C MET A 26 -15.14 9.43 10.69
N THR A 27 -15.03 10.07 11.85
CA THR A 27 -15.19 11.53 12.00
C THR A 27 -13.83 12.23 11.94
N GLY A 28 -13.78 13.53 11.64
CA GLY A 28 -12.50 14.28 11.56
C GLY A 28 -12.47 15.33 10.46
N ALA A 29 -11.43 16.18 10.45
CA ALA A 29 -11.24 17.20 9.42
C ALA A 29 -10.82 16.57 8.08
N GLU A 30 -10.15 15.42 8.13
CA GLU A 30 -9.65 14.70 6.95
C GLU A 30 -10.71 13.90 6.19
N LYS A 31 -11.93 13.70 6.74
CA LYS A 31 -12.97 12.82 6.18
C LYS A 31 -13.42 13.14 4.75
N HIS A 32 -13.20 14.36 4.30
CA HIS A 32 -13.53 14.82 2.93
C HIS A 32 -12.28 15.35 2.20
N GLY A 33 -11.10 15.10 2.74
CA GLY A 33 -9.85 15.57 2.17
C GLY A 33 -9.43 14.75 0.93
N PRO A 34 -8.84 15.37 -0.10
CA PRO A 34 -8.26 14.64 -1.24
C PRO A 34 -7.26 13.56 -0.82
N ALA A 35 -6.52 13.77 0.27
CA ALA A 35 -5.58 12.80 0.81
C ALA A 35 -6.26 11.51 1.34
N ALA A 36 -7.49 11.63 1.85
CA ALA A 36 -8.22 10.49 2.40
C ALA A 36 -8.78 9.57 1.30
N THR A 37 -9.01 10.09 0.09
CA THR A 37 -9.59 9.32 -1.03
C THR A 37 -8.57 8.99 -2.12
N SER A 38 -7.44 9.70 -2.20
CA SER A 38 -6.45 9.54 -3.28
C SER A 38 -5.85 8.13 -3.39
N THR A 39 -5.87 7.36 -2.30
CA THR A 39 -5.28 6.01 -2.24
C THR A 39 -6.30 4.88 -2.34
N LEU A 40 -7.60 5.21 -2.30
CA LEU A 40 -8.68 4.24 -2.10
C LEU A 40 -8.71 3.15 -3.16
N ASP A 41 -8.68 3.54 -4.43
CA ASP A 41 -8.73 2.64 -5.58
C ASP A 41 -7.52 1.68 -5.62
N ALA A 42 -6.31 2.23 -5.46
CA ALA A 42 -5.08 1.43 -5.42
C ALA A 42 -5.07 0.44 -4.25
N LEU A 43 -5.47 0.88 -3.05
CA LEU A 43 -5.58 0.03 -1.87
C LEU A 43 -6.61 -1.08 -2.07
N TRP A 44 -7.78 -0.76 -2.62
CA TRP A 44 -8.82 -1.74 -2.87
C TRP A 44 -8.34 -2.82 -3.85
N VAL A 45 -7.83 -2.42 -5.02
CA VAL A 45 -7.33 -3.37 -6.03
C VAL A 45 -6.23 -4.25 -5.45
N LEU A 46 -5.31 -3.68 -4.66
CA LEU A 46 -4.28 -4.45 -3.99
C LEU A 46 -4.87 -5.54 -3.09
N TYR A 47 -5.72 -5.16 -2.14
CA TYR A 47 -6.25 -6.07 -1.14
C TYR A 47 -7.30 -7.05 -1.70
N ASP A 48 -7.99 -6.69 -2.77
CA ASP A 48 -9.05 -7.52 -3.36
C ASP A 48 -8.50 -8.56 -4.34
N ARG A 49 -7.43 -8.22 -5.07
CA ARG A 49 -7.02 -8.99 -6.26
C ARG A 49 -5.54 -9.36 -6.30
N VAL A 50 -4.68 -8.74 -5.50
CA VAL A 50 -3.22 -8.87 -5.66
C VAL A 50 -2.54 -9.47 -4.43
N LEU A 51 -2.78 -8.91 -3.25
CA LEU A 51 -2.08 -9.30 -2.04
C LEU A 51 -2.52 -10.68 -1.57
N ARG A 52 -1.54 -11.55 -1.28
CA ARG A 52 -1.78 -12.83 -0.60
C ARG A 52 -1.75 -12.61 0.90
N VAL A 53 -2.80 -12.02 1.45
CA VAL A 53 -2.99 -11.84 2.89
C VAL A 53 -4.47 -11.70 3.22
N THR A 54 -4.88 -12.36 4.30
CA THR A 54 -6.21 -12.30 4.90
C THR A 54 -6.06 -12.16 6.42
N PRO A 55 -7.13 -11.86 7.17
CA PRO A 55 -7.08 -11.89 8.64
C PRO A 55 -6.56 -13.23 9.18
N GLU A 56 -6.95 -14.34 8.57
CA GLU A 56 -6.56 -15.69 8.97
C GLU A 56 -5.09 -15.99 8.65
N THR A 57 -4.57 -15.45 7.55
CA THR A 57 -3.19 -15.68 7.09
C THR A 57 -2.22 -14.57 7.48
N ALA A 58 -2.66 -13.57 8.27
CA ALA A 58 -1.83 -12.44 8.70
C ALA A 58 -0.59 -12.86 9.52
N GLY A 59 -0.63 -14.03 10.17
CA GLY A 59 0.50 -14.63 10.88
C GLY A 59 1.46 -15.43 9.99
N ASP A 60 1.08 -15.73 8.74
CA ASP A 60 1.83 -16.64 7.91
C ASP A 60 3.16 -16.05 7.43
N ARG A 61 4.21 -16.87 7.42
CA ARG A 61 5.51 -16.43 6.90
C ARG A 61 5.49 -16.23 5.38
N GLY A 62 4.63 -16.96 4.68
CA GLY A 62 4.48 -16.94 3.22
C GLY A 62 3.60 -15.82 2.65
N ARG A 63 2.92 -15.03 3.49
CA ARG A 63 2.05 -13.94 3.01
C ARG A 63 2.83 -12.80 2.37
N ASP A 64 2.17 -12.00 1.56
CA ASP A 64 2.75 -10.73 1.09
C ASP A 64 2.77 -9.68 2.23
N ARG A 65 3.71 -8.74 2.16
CA ARG A 65 3.84 -7.61 3.11
C ARG A 65 3.35 -6.34 2.44
N PHE A 66 2.53 -5.55 3.14
CA PHE A 66 2.05 -4.26 2.63
C PHE A 66 2.37 -3.14 3.62
N LEU A 67 3.13 -2.16 3.16
CA LEU A 67 3.56 -1.00 3.94
C LEU A 67 2.85 0.24 3.40
N LEU A 68 1.98 0.86 4.21
CA LEU A 68 1.44 2.18 3.91
C LEU A 68 2.43 3.26 4.38
N SER A 69 3.33 3.70 3.48
CA SER A 69 4.28 4.79 3.77
C SER A 69 3.55 6.13 3.92
N LYS A 70 2.60 6.39 3.02
CA LYS A 70 1.71 7.55 3.08
C LYS A 70 0.71 7.40 4.22
N GLY A 71 1.21 7.52 5.45
CA GLY A 71 0.44 7.29 6.67
C GLY A 71 -0.54 8.42 7.00
N HIS A 72 -0.39 9.60 6.41
CA HIS A 72 -1.31 10.71 6.63
C HIS A 72 -2.65 10.49 5.93
N GLY A 73 -3.75 10.66 6.67
CA GLY A 73 -5.11 10.44 6.17
C GLY A 73 -5.43 8.96 5.89
N PRO A 74 -5.21 8.04 6.84
CA PRO A 74 -5.29 6.59 6.62
C PRO A 74 -6.72 6.05 6.51
N MET A 75 -7.73 6.92 6.35
CA MET A 75 -9.14 6.53 6.35
C MET A 75 -9.47 5.53 5.25
N ALA A 76 -8.97 5.72 4.02
CA ALA A 76 -9.13 4.72 2.95
C ALA A 76 -8.52 3.37 3.36
N TYR A 77 -7.36 3.38 4.01
CA TYR A 77 -6.70 2.17 4.46
C TYR A 77 -7.50 1.44 5.53
N TYR A 78 -8.00 2.17 6.54
CA TYR A 78 -8.83 1.58 7.58
C TYR A 78 -10.16 1.06 7.04
N ALA A 79 -10.79 1.77 6.10
CA ALA A 79 -11.99 1.29 5.44
C ALA A 79 -11.74 0.00 4.66
N VAL A 80 -10.61 -0.11 3.93
CA VAL A 80 -10.23 -1.35 3.22
C VAL A 80 -9.94 -2.47 4.21
N LEU A 81 -9.19 -2.23 5.30
CA LEU A 81 -8.93 -3.25 6.31
C LEU A 81 -10.20 -3.76 6.99
N ALA A 82 -11.15 -2.86 7.33
CA ALA A 82 -12.45 -3.24 7.84
C ALA A 82 -13.25 -4.05 6.81
N ALA A 83 -13.27 -3.60 5.55
CA ALA A 83 -13.94 -4.29 4.45
C ALA A 83 -13.36 -5.69 4.20
N LYS A 84 -12.06 -5.90 4.45
CA LYS A 84 -11.38 -7.19 4.35
C LYS A 84 -11.37 -8.00 5.64
N GLY A 85 -12.05 -7.52 6.69
CA GLY A 85 -12.28 -8.26 7.92
C GLY A 85 -11.11 -8.31 8.90
N PHE A 86 -10.09 -7.45 8.73
CA PHE A 86 -9.00 -7.36 9.69
C PHE A 86 -9.47 -6.85 11.06
N PHE A 87 -10.55 -6.05 11.06
CA PHE A 87 -11.32 -5.65 12.24
C PHE A 87 -12.76 -5.31 11.80
N GLY A 88 -13.69 -5.19 12.74
CA GLY A 88 -15.09 -4.87 12.43
C GLY A 88 -15.34 -3.38 12.20
N GLU A 89 -16.40 -3.04 11.45
CA GLU A 89 -16.74 -1.66 11.13
C GLU A 89 -17.11 -0.81 12.35
N GLU A 90 -17.50 -1.45 13.46
CA GLU A 90 -17.82 -0.81 14.74
C GLU A 90 -16.63 -0.08 15.37
N VAL A 91 -15.41 -0.37 14.93
CA VAL A 91 -14.19 0.32 15.38
C VAL A 91 -14.01 1.67 14.68
N LEU A 92 -14.53 1.83 13.45
CA LEU A 92 -14.34 3.01 12.60
C LEU A 92 -14.83 4.32 13.25
N PRO A 93 -15.99 4.38 13.94
CA PRO A 93 -16.42 5.59 14.65
C PRO A 93 -15.43 6.10 15.71
N GLY A 94 -14.55 5.23 16.23
CA GLY A 94 -13.55 5.60 17.22
C GLY A 94 -12.33 6.34 16.65
N PHE A 95 -12.18 6.46 15.32
CA PHE A 95 -11.02 7.10 14.70
C PHE A 95 -10.66 8.46 15.33
N GLY A 96 -9.39 8.62 15.71
CA GLY A 96 -8.85 9.83 16.34
C GLY A 96 -9.17 10.02 17.82
N SER A 97 -9.98 9.15 18.43
CA SER A 97 -10.24 9.18 19.88
C SER A 97 -9.10 8.56 20.69
N TYR A 98 -8.96 8.97 21.96
CA TYR A 98 -7.83 8.63 22.84
C TYR A 98 -7.57 7.11 22.97
N ASP A 99 -8.62 6.30 23.14
CA ASP A 99 -8.51 4.84 23.34
C ASP A 99 -8.65 4.04 22.04
N SER A 100 -8.79 4.71 20.89
CA SER A 100 -8.98 4.03 19.63
C SER A 100 -7.67 3.47 19.08
N PRO A 101 -7.68 2.26 18.50
CA PRO A 101 -6.53 1.77 17.75
C PRO A 101 -6.31 2.55 16.45
N LEU A 102 -7.32 3.29 15.96
CA LEU A 102 -7.30 4.00 14.69
C LEU A 102 -6.90 5.47 14.90
N GLY A 103 -5.60 5.75 14.82
CA GLY A 103 -5.05 7.11 14.85
C GLY A 103 -4.97 7.78 13.47
N HIS A 104 -4.58 9.06 13.44
CA HIS A 104 -4.30 9.82 12.20
C HIS A 104 -3.11 9.28 11.40
N HIS A 105 -2.38 8.33 11.99
CA HIS A 105 -1.33 7.55 11.39
C HIS A 105 -1.49 6.09 11.83
N PRO A 106 -1.32 5.10 10.93
CA PRO A 106 -1.37 3.69 11.30
C PRO A 106 -0.28 3.34 12.30
N ASP A 107 -0.64 2.55 13.31
CA ASP A 107 0.28 1.94 14.27
C ASP A 107 0.20 0.42 14.14
N ARG A 108 1.33 -0.23 13.80
CA ARG A 108 1.42 -1.70 13.65
C ARG A 108 1.11 -2.49 14.93
N LEU A 109 1.23 -1.86 16.09
CA LEU A 109 0.95 -2.50 17.38
C LEU A 109 -0.54 -2.47 17.72
N LEU A 110 -1.28 -1.53 17.15
CA LEU A 110 -2.69 -1.29 17.48
C LEU A 110 -3.65 -1.72 16.36
N VAL A 111 -3.26 -1.55 15.09
CA VAL A 111 -4.13 -1.79 13.93
C VAL A 111 -3.84 -3.16 13.33
N PRO A 112 -4.78 -4.13 13.43
CA PRO A 112 -4.63 -5.41 12.76
C PRO A 112 -4.48 -5.24 11.24
N GLY A 113 -3.48 -5.89 10.65
CA GLY A 113 -3.14 -5.78 9.23
C GLY A 113 -2.16 -4.67 8.88
N ALA A 114 -1.87 -3.72 9.78
CA ALA A 114 -0.82 -2.73 9.55
C ALA A 114 0.58 -3.33 9.76
N GLU A 115 1.40 -3.36 8.70
CA GLU A 115 2.76 -3.92 8.77
C GLU A 115 3.73 -3.01 9.53
N ILE A 116 3.55 -1.69 9.39
CA ILE A 116 4.43 -0.67 9.96
C ILE A 116 3.62 0.39 10.69
N GLY A 117 4.24 1.00 11.70
CA GLY A 117 3.83 2.33 12.15
C GLY A 117 4.35 3.35 11.15
N SER A 118 3.50 4.22 10.61
CA SER A 118 3.90 5.23 9.63
C SER A 118 3.54 6.64 10.08
N GLY A 119 3.85 7.64 9.25
CA GLY A 119 3.54 9.06 9.51
C GLY A 119 4.70 10.00 9.31
N SER A 120 5.93 9.54 9.50
CA SER A 120 7.11 10.26 9.00
C SER A 120 7.31 9.92 7.53
N LEU A 121 7.18 10.92 6.66
CA LEU A 121 7.41 10.79 5.22
C LEU A 121 8.78 10.15 4.94
N GLY A 122 8.88 9.39 3.86
CA GLY A 122 10.17 8.86 3.37
C GLY A 122 10.67 7.60 4.05
N HIS A 123 9.99 7.07 5.07
CA HIS A 123 10.46 5.87 5.78
C HIS A 123 10.00 4.56 5.15
N GLY A 124 8.84 4.53 4.47
CA GLY A 124 8.24 3.26 4.03
C GLY A 124 9.05 2.53 2.96
N LEU A 125 9.63 3.23 1.96
CA LEU A 125 10.43 2.57 0.93
C LEU A 125 11.74 1.98 1.49
N PRO A 126 12.53 2.68 2.32
CA PRO A 126 13.66 2.06 3.04
C PRO A 126 13.25 0.84 3.88
N LEU A 127 12.13 0.92 4.61
CA LEU A 127 11.61 -0.21 5.38
C LEU A 127 11.22 -1.39 4.48
N ALA A 128 10.63 -1.12 3.31
CA ALA A 128 10.27 -2.14 2.34
C ALA A 128 11.52 -2.84 1.75
N VAL A 129 12.58 -2.07 1.44
CA VAL A 129 13.89 -2.60 1.03
C VAL A 129 14.44 -3.52 2.12
N GLY A 130 14.48 -3.08 3.37
CA GLY A 130 14.94 -3.89 4.50
C GLY A 130 14.11 -5.15 4.69
N THR A 131 12.79 -5.06 4.52
CA THR A 131 11.86 -6.20 4.63
C THR A 131 12.13 -7.23 3.54
N ALA A 132 12.31 -6.80 2.28
CA ALA A 132 12.61 -7.69 1.17
C ALA A 132 13.95 -8.42 1.36
N LEU A 133 14.98 -7.70 1.82
CA LEU A 133 16.27 -8.29 2.18
C LEU A 133 16.14 -9.30 3.32
N GLY A 134 15.37 -8.97 4.36
CA GLY A 134 15.12 -9.84 5.51
C GLY A 134 14.40 -11.13 5.14
N LEU A 135 13.41 -11.07 4.25
CA LEU A 135 12.72 -12.25 3.71
C LEU A 135 13.69 -13.14 2.90
N ARG A 136 14.48 -12.53 2.01
CA ARG A 136 15.49 -13.24 1.21
C ARG A 136 16.53 -13.92 2.09
N ALA A 137 17.01 -13.27 3.15
CA ALA A 137 17.96 -13.83 4.10
C ALA A 137 17.39 -15.05 4.86
N GLN A 138 16.07 -15.09 5.06
CA GLN A 138 15.36 -16.24 5.65
C GLN A 138 15.05 -17.35 4.63
N GLY A 139 15.46 -17.20 3.37
CA GLY A 139 15.12 -18.15 2.28
C GLY A 139 13.69 -17.99 1.75
N LEU A 140 12.95 -16.97 2.19
CA LEU A 140 11.59 -16.68 1.73
C LEU A 140 11.67 -15.77 0.50
N ARG A 141 11.67 -16.40 -0.68
CA ARG A 141 11.82 -15.70 -1.97
C ARG A 141 10.51 -15.46 -2.72
N ASP A 142 9.46 -16.17 -2.33
CA ASP A 142 8.16 -16.09 -2.97
C ASP A 142 7.29 -14.90 -2.48
N PRO A 143 7.27 -14.55 -1.17
CA PRO A 143 6.52 -13.38 -0.69
C PRO A 143 6.93 -12.08 -1.37
N ALA A 144 5.94 -11.27 -1.75
CA ALA A 144 6.16 -9.92 -2.24
C ALA A 144 6.13 -8.90 -1.09
N VAL A 145 6.86 -7.80 -1.28
CA VAL A 145 6.81 -6.63 -0.42
C VAL A 145 6.27 -5.47 -1.23
N TRP A 146 5.15 -4.92 -0.78
CA TRP A 146 4.46 -3.80 -1.38
C TRP A 146 4.59 -2.57 -0.49
N VAL A 147 4.85 -1.42 -1.10
CA VAL A 147 4.85 -0.13 -0.40
C VAL A 147 4.05 0.89 -1.18
N LEU A 148 3.11 1.57 -0.53
CA LEU A 148 2.38 2.69 -1.10
C LEU A 148 2.96 4.00 -0.57
N LEU A 149 3.40 4.84 -1.49
CA LEU A 149 4.00 6.15 -1.30
C LEU A 149 3.06 7.24 -1.85
N GLY A 150 3.13 8.43 -1.25
CA GLY A 150 2.69 9.65 -1.92
C GLY A 150 3.83 10.25 -2.74
N ASP A 151 3.50 10.95 -3.84
CA ASP A 151 4.46 11.72 -4.62
C ASP A 151 5.31 12.70 -3.77
N ALA A 152 4.70 13.40 -2.81
CA ALA A 152 5.43 14.31 -1.93
C ALA A 152 6.46 13.62 -1.02
N GLU A 153 6.31 12.32 -0.74
CA GLU A 153 7.35 11.57 -0.01
C GLU A 153 8.62 11.41 -0.85
N LEU A 154 8.53 11.53 -2.17
CA LEU A 154 9.70 11.45 -3.06
C LEU A 154 10.60 12.68 -2.98
N ASP A 155 10.22 13.71 -2.23
CA ASP A 155 11.13 14.81 -1.87
C ASP A 155 12.09 14.40 -0.72
N GLU A 156 11.80 13.33 0.02
CA GLU A 156 12.62 12.87 1.15
C GLU A 156 13.84 12.06 0.67
N GLY A 157 15.03 12.44 1.12
CA GLY A 157 16.30 11.83 0.69
C GLY A 157 16.40 10.32 0.94
N SER A 158 15.76 9.81 1.99
CA SER A 158 15.73 8.38 2.30
C SER A 158 15.06 7.55 1.19
N ASN A 159 14.05 8.10 0.51
CA ASN A 159 13.43 7.45 -0.64
C ASN A 159 14.39 7.42 -1.85
N HIS A 160 15.23 8.44 -2.03
CA HIS A 160 16.23 8.48 -3.09
C HIS A 160 17.30 7.40 -2.88
N GLU A 161 17.79 7.27 -1.65
CA GLU A 161 18.77 6.23 -1.27
C GLU A 161 18.19 4.82 -1.49
N ALA A 162 16.96 4.58 -1.02
CA ALA A 162 16.30 3.28 -1.17
C ALA A 162 16.02 2.92 -2.63
N LEU A 163 15.55 3.90 -3.44
CA LEU A 163 15.36 3.75 -4.88
C LEU A 163 16.65 3.39 -5.60
N ALA A 164 17.74 4.11 -5.30
CA ALA A 164 19.05 3.92 -5.92
C ALA A 164 19.67 2.57 -5.58
N PHE A 165 19.38 2.03 -4.39
CA PHE A 165 19.86 0.72 -3.96
C PHE A 165 19.05 -0.44 -4.56
N ALA A 166 17.72 -0.36 -4.54
CA ALA A 166 16.84 -1.50 -4.80
C ALA A 166 16.97 -2.10 -6.21
N GLY A 167 17.16 -1.25 -7.23
CA GLY A 167 17.30 -1.70 -8.61
C GLY A 167 18.60 -2.48 -8.85
N PRO A 168 19.79 -1.92 -8.56
CA PRO A 168 21.05 -2.65 -8.65
C PRO A 168 21.11 -3.90 -7.76
N ALA A 169 20.42 -3.90 -6.63
CA ALA A 169 20.30 -5.07 -5.75
C ALA A 169 19.39 -6.18 -6.30
N GLY A 170 18.66 -5.93 -7.39
CA GLY A 170 17.77 -6.89 -8.03
C GLY A 170 16.64 -7.35 -7.10
N LEU A 171 16.00 -6.42 -6.38
CA LEU A 171 14.89 -6.73 -5.46
C LEU A 171 13.59 -6.98 -6.24
N ASP A 172 13.55 -8.06 -6.99
CA ASP A 172 12.46 -8.44 -7.92
C ASP A 172 11.10 -8.72 -7.27
N ARG A 173 11.05 -8.88 -5.95
CA ARG A 173 9.81 -9.00 -5.16
C ARG A 173 9.42 -7.71 -4.42
N LEU A 174 10.10 -6.60 -4.69
CA LEU A 174 9.76 -5.29 -4.17
C LEU A 174 8.90 -4.52 -5.18
N HIS A 175 7.72 -4.12 -4.75
CA HIS A 175 6.76 -3.36 -5.52
C HIS A 175 6.48 -2.03 -4.82
N ALA A 176 6.59 -0.93 -5.56
CA ALA A 176 6.23 0.39 -5.11
C ALA A 176 4.98 0.87 -5.86
N ILE A 177 4.08 1.53 -5.15
CA ILE A 177 2.97 2.26 -5.74
C ILE A 177 3.17 3.71 -5.34
N VAL A 178 3.25 4.61 -6.31
CA VAL A 178 3.30 6.04 -6.05
C VAL A 178 1.98 6.64 -6.47
N VAL A 179 1.21 7.12 -5.51
CA VAL A 179 0.01 7.92 -5.79
C VAL A 179 0.45 9.35 -6.09
N ASP A 180 0.28 9.74 -7.35
CA ASP A 180 0.67 11.04 -7.88
C ASP A 180 -0.57 11.94 -8.02
N ASN A 181 -0.69 12.88 -7.08
CA ASN A 181 -1.72 13.91 -7.06
C ASN A 181 -1.11 15.31 -7.19
N ALA A 182 0.09 15.41 -7.81
CA ALA A 182 0.82 16.65 -8.03
C ALA A 182 1.00 17.51 -6.76
N SER A 183 1.25 16.87 -5.61
CA SER A 183 1.47 17.51 -4.31
C SER A 183 2.94 17.62 -3.90
N ALA A 184 3.86 16.99 -4.64
CA ALA A 184 5.30 17.15 -4.42
C ALA A 184 5.74 18.63 -4.53
N THR A 185 6.63 19.05 -3.64
CA THR A 185 7.13 20.42 -3.57
C THR A 185 8.19 20.67 -4.63
N HIS A 186 9.14 19.74 -4.76
CA HIS A 186 10.20 19.85 -5.77
C HIS A 186 9.80 19.10 -7.04
N GLY A 187 9.22 17.91 -6.87
CA GLY A 187 8.88 17.03 -7.97
C GLY A 187 10.13 16.55 -8.71
N TRP A 188 9.97 15.55 -9.57
CA TRP A 188 11.09 14.94 -10.28
C TRP A 188 11.08 15.33 -11.76
N PRO A 189 12.11 16.07 -12.25
CA PRO A 189 12.24 16.34 -13.68
C PRO A 189 12.29 15.04 -14.47
N GLY A 190 11.49 14.97 -15.55
CA GLY A 190 11.28 13.74 -16.34
C GLY A 190 10.16 12.84 -15.80
N GLY A 191 9.52 13.19 -14.69
CA GLY A 191 8.45 12.43 -14.06
C GLY A 191 8.94 11.30 -13.16
N ILE A 192 8.05 10.79 -12.33
CA ILE A 192 8.37 9.79 -11.30
C ILE A 192 8.88 8.49 -11.93
N ALA A 193 8.19 7.97 -12.94
CA ALA A 193 8.54 6.71 -13.60
C ALA A 193 9.98 6.71 -14.16
N SER A 194 10.40 7.80 -14.83
CA SER A 194 11.74 7.86 -15.45
C SER A 194 12.87 7.81 -14.43
N ARG A 195 12.67 8.32 -13.21
CA ARG A 195 13.66 8.25 -12.14
C ARG A 195 13.83 6.85 -11.58
N PHE A 196 12.72 6.13 -11.41
CA PHE A 196 12.74 4.72 -11.05
C PHE A 196 13.43 3.88 -12.15
N GLU A 197 13.10 4.13 -13.43
CA GLU A 197 13.74 3.45 -14.56
C GLU A 197 15.25 3.70 -14.60
N ALA A 198 15.69 4.95 -14.40
CA ALA A 198 17.09 5.32 -14.34
C ALA A 198 17.84 4.61 -13.19
N ALA A 199 17.13 4.23 -12.12
CA ALA A 199 17.64 3.45 -11.01
C ALA A 199 17.46 1.94 -11.18
N GLY A 200 17.11 1.45 -12.37
CA GLY A 200 17.03 0.02 -12.66
C GLY A 200 15.68 -0.64 -12.36
N TRP A 201 14.64 0.13 -12.01
CA TRP A 201 13.30 -0.39 -11.76
C TRP A 201 12.46 -0.51 -13.04
N SER A 202 11.62 -1.54 -13.13
CA SER A 202 10.51 -1.52 -14.08
C SER A 202 9.49 -0.47 -13.64
N ALA A 203 8.87 0.26 -14.57
CA ALA A 203 7.90 1.29 -14.25
C ALA A 203 6.66 1.21 -15.15
N ALA A 204 5.51 1.54 -14.59
CA ALA A 204 4.27 1.82 -15.32
C ALA A 204 3.63 3.09 -14.77
N THR A 205 2.90 3.83 -15.62
CA THR A 205 2.07 4.95 -15.20
C THR A 205 0.65 4.71 -15.70
N VAL A 206 -0.33 4.78 -14.81
CA VAL A 206 -1.74 4.47 -15.10
C VAL A 206 -2.67 5.50 -14.48
N ASP A 207 -3.91 5.52 -14.94
CA ASP A 207 -5.00 6.20 -14.25
C ASP A 207 -5.26 5.48 -12.92
N GLY A 208 -5.08 6.19 -11.80
CA GLY A 208 -5.27 5.68 -10.46
C GLY A 208 -6.74 5.44 -10.09
N ARG A 209 -7.69 5.80 -10.96
CA ARG A 209 -9.13 5.53 -10.79
C ARG A 209 -9.61 4.33 -11.58
N ASP A 210 -8.80 3.81 -12.51
CA ASP A 210 -9.14 2.65 -13.33
C ASP A 210 -8.62 1.36 -12.66
N HIS A 211 -9.55 0.57 -12.12
CA HIS A 211 -9.21 -0.66 -11.39
C HIS A 211 -8.59 -1.73 -12.29
N GLU A 212 -8.96 -1.80 -13.56
CA GLU A 212 -8.36 -2.76 -14.48
C GLU A 212 -6.97 -2.32 -14.90
N ALA A 213 -6.75 -1.01 -15.12
CA ALA A 213 -5.42 -0.47 -15.39
C ALA A 213 -4.48 -0.68 -14.19
N LEU A 214 -4.95 -0.44 -12.96
CA LEU A 214 -4.22 -0.70 -11.74
C LEU A 214 -3.86 -2.19 -11.60
N TYR A 215 -4.84 -3.08 -11.77
CA TYR A 215 -4.61 -4.52 -11.65
C TYR A 215 -3.62 -5.02 -12.71
N ALA A 216 -3.77 -4.60 -13.96
CA ALA A 216 -2.87 -4.94 -15.05
C ALA A 216 -1.44 -4.45 -14.77
N ALA A 217 -1.28 -3.23 -14.23
CA ALA A 217 0.03 -2.70 -13.86
C ALA A 217 0.64 -3.45 -12.66
N PHE A 218 -0.12 -3.72 -11.61
CA PHE A 218 0.36 -4.44 -10.42
C PHE A 218 0.81 -5.88 -10.73
N THR A 219 0.23 -6.50 -11.77
CA THR A 219 0.52 -7.89 -12.15
C THR A 219 1.40 -8.02 -13.39
N ALA A 220 1.89 -6.89 -13.94
CA ALA A 220 2.75 -6.89 -15.11
C ALA A 220 4.06 -7.65 -14.84
N PRO A 221 4.55 -8.51 -15.74
CA PRO A 221 5.85 -9.18 -15.54
C PRO A 221 7.03 -8.21 -15.57
N HIS A 222 7.93 -8.29 -14.59
CA HIS A 222 9.14 -7.46 -14.48
C HIS A 222 10.37 -8.28 -14.03
N PRO A 223 10.82 -9.27 -14.83
CA PRO A 223 11.80 -10.25 -14.41
C PRO A 223 13.11 -9.61 -13.92
N GLY A 224 13.51 -9.97 -12.69
CA GLY A 224 14.79 -9.57 -12.10
C GLY A 224 14.90 -8.11 -11.66
N ARG A 225 13.80 -7.34 -11.69
CA ARG A 225 13.79 -5.92 -11.35
C ARG A 225 12.70 -5.61 -10.32
N PRO A 226 12.94 -4.72 -9.35
CA PRO A 226 11.83 -4.13 -8.59
C PRO A 226 10.91 -3.35 -9.54
N HIS A 227 9.66 -3.15 -9.14
CA HIS A 227 8.62 -2.56 -9.99
C HIS A 227 7.92 -1.39 -9.32
N VAL A 228 7.71 -0.31 -10.06
CA VAL A 228 6.91 0.84 -9.61
C VAL A 228 5.69 1.04 -10.50
N VAL A 229 4.54 1.28 -9.87
CA VAL A 229 3.35 1.80 -10.55
C VAL A 229 3.07 3.20 -10.06
N VAL A 230 3.12 4.18 -10.97
CA VAL A 230 2.70 5.55 -10.72
C VAL A 230 1.21 5.66 -11.03
N ALA A 231 0.38 5.71 -9.99
CA ALA A 231 -1.06 5.87 -10.10
C ALA A 231 -1.40 7.37 -10.06
N ARG A 232 -1.74 7.94 -11.21
CA ARG A 232 -2.11 9.36 -11.30
C ARG A 232 -3.55 9.56 -10.87
N VAL A 233 -3.78 10.52 -9.99
CA VAL A 233 -5.12 10.95 -9.57
C VAL A 233 -5.23 12.47 -9.71
N GLU A 234 -6.40 13.01 -9.40
CA GLU A 234 -6.66 14.44 -9.52
C GLU A 234 -5.71 15.25 -8.62
N PRO A 235 -5.24 16.43 -9.08
CA PRO A 235 -4.36 17.27 -8.28
C PRO A 235 -4.95 17.65 -6.93
N LYS A 236 -4.12 17.70 -5.90
CA LYS A 236 -4.49 18.27 -4.61
C LYS A 236 -4.79 19.76 -4.80
N LYS A 237 -6.06 20.17 -4.61
CA LYS A 237 -6.48 21.58 -4.62
C LYS A 237 -5.90 22.35 -3.43
#